data_AF-A0A7W0L1C9-F1
#
_entry.id   AF-A0A7W0L1C9-F1
#
_cell.length_a   1.000
_cell.length_b   1.000
_cell.length_c   1.000
_cell.angle_alpha   90.00
_cell.angle_beta   90.00
_cell.angle_gamma   90.00
#
_symmetry.space_group_name_H-M   'P 1'
#
loop_
_entity.id
_entity.type
_entity.pdbx_description
1 polymer ?
#
loop_
_entity_poly.entity_id
_entity_poly.type
_entity_poly.pdbx_seq_one_letter_code
_entity_poly.pdbx_strand_id
1 'polypeptide(L)' 'MSSPAADERAALCDLFEHVGPDAPTLAGDWTTRDLAAHLVVRERRPDAAAGLLVPMLAGYGE' A
#
# COMPACT_ATOMS: atom_id res chain seq x y z
N MET A 1 -1.74 19.05 -16.94
CA MET A 1 -1.87 19.63 -15.59
C MET A 1 -1.97 18.47 -14.63
N SER A 2 -0.92 18.16 -13.86
CA SER A 2 -1.02 17.14 -12.81
C SER A 2 -1.88 17.69 -11.68
N SER A 3 -2.85 16.90 -11.23
CA SER A 3 -3.64 17.22 -10.04
C SER A 3 -2.74 17.07 -8.80
N PRO A 4 -2.94 17.84 -7.71
CA PRO A 4 -2.22 17.63 -6.46
C PRO A 4 -2.27 16.17 -5.98
N ALA A 5 -3.39 15.47 -6.19
CA ALA A 5 -3.51 14.05 -5.84
C ALA A 5 -2.65 13.11 -6.72
N ALA A 6 -2.25 13.54 -7.92
CA ALA A 6 -1.33 12.78 -8.76
C ALA A 6 0.13 13.03 -8.35
N ASP A 7 0.44 14.26 -7.94
CA ASP A 7 1.76 14.64 -7.46
C ASP A 7 2.12 13.93 -6.15
N GLU A 8 1.19 13.93 -5.18
CA GLU A 8 1.39 13.20 -3.91
C GLU A 8 1.58 11.69 -4.11
N ARG A 9 0.87 11.07 -5.06
CA ARG A 9 1.06 9.65 -5.37
C ARG A 9 2.43 9.37 -5.98
N ALA A 10 2.94 10.25 -6.83
CA ALA A 10 4.27 10.12 -7.40
C ALA A 10 5.34 10.22 -6.30
N ALA A 11 5.23 11.24 -5.42
CA ALA A 11 6.13 11.41 -4.28
C ALA A 11 6.10 10.21 -3.32
N LEU A 12 4.93 9.61 -3.12
CA LEU A 12 4.78 8.42 -2.27
C LEU A 12 5.43 7.18 -2.90
N CYS A 13 5.32 6.99 -4.21
CA CYS A 13 6.03 5.92 -4.93
C CYS A 13 7.55 6.08 -4.79
N ASP A 14 8.07 7.28 -5.02
CA ASP A 14 9.50 7.59 -4.85
C ASP A 14 9.98 7.26 -3.43
N LEU A 15 9.19 7.63 -2.42
CA LEU A 15 9.49 7.30 -1.03
C LEU A 15 9.56 5.78 -0.81
N PHE A 16 8.60 5.02 -1.32
CA PHE A 16 8.58 3.56 -1.18
C PHE A 16 9.77 2.88 -1.87
N GLU A 17 10.19 3.38 -3.03
CA GLU A 17 11.40 2.91 -3.71
C GLU A 17 12.66 3.24 -2.91
N HIS A 18 12.71 4.41 -2.28
CA HIS A 18 13.85 4.86 -1.48
C HIS A 18 14.04 4.06 -0.18
N VAL A 19 12.96 3.84 0.59
CA VAL A 19 13.04 3.13 1.87
C VAL A 19 12.99 1.60 1.72
N GLY A 20 12.49 1.12 0.59
CA GLY A 20 12.35 -0.30 0.30
C GLY A 20 11.10 -0.94 0.92
N PRO A 21 10.80 -2.19 0.52
CA PRO A 21 9.51 -2.84 0.81
C PRO A 21 9.32 -3.25 2.27
N ASP A 22 10.38 -3.42 3.05
CA ASP A 22 10.36 -3.91 4.44
C ASP A 22 10.34 -2.78 5.48
N ALA A 23 10.43 -1.52 5.03
CA ALA A 23 10.47 -0.38 5.93
C ALA A 23 9.17 -0.26 6.74
N PRO A 24 9.25 0.09 8.04
CA PRO A 24 8.07 0.28 8.87
C PRO A 24 7.30 1.53 8.45
N THR A 25 5.99 1.48 8.56
CA THR A 25 5.11 2.61 8.25
C THR A 25 4.47 3.19 9.52
N LEU A 26 3.81 4.33 9.38
CA LEU A 26 2.99 4.89 10.47
C LEU A 26 1.66 4.14 10.66
N ALA A 27 1.33 3.21 9.76
CA ALA A 27 0.11 2.40 9.81
C ALA A 27 0.25 1.18 10.74
N GLY A 28 1.01 1.33 11.83
CA GLY A 28 1.26 0.26 12.80
C GLY A 28 2.24 -0.78 12.25
N ASP A 29 1.78 -2.03 12.20
CA ASP A 29 2.62 -3.19 11.85
C ASP A 29 2.85 -3.35 10.34
N TRP A 30 2.30 -2.44 9.53
CA TRP A 30 2.41 -2.55 8.08
C TRP A 30 3.80 -2.15 7.60
N THR A 31 4.34 -2.97 6.70
CA THR A 31 5.50 -2.60 5.90
C THR A 31 5.09 -1.68 4.75
N THR A 32 6.06 -1.00 4.16
CA THR A 32 5.87 -0.23 2.92
C THR A 32 5.19 -1.05 1.83
N ARG A 33 5.51 -2.35 1.69
CA ARG A 33 4.84 -3.26 0.74
C ARG A 33 3.35 -3.41 1.04
N ASP A 34 2.98 -3.63 2.30
CA ASP A 34 1.59 -3.83 2.69
C ASP A 34 0.77 -2.57 2.45
N LEU A 35 1.33 -1.41 2.81
CA LEU A 35 0.69 -0.11 2.60
C LEU A 35 0.53 0.18 1.10
N ALA A 36 1.56 -0.05 0.28
CA ALA A 36 1.49 0.13 -1.16
C ALA A 36 0.42 -0.77 -1.80
N ALA A 37 0.37 -2.05 -1.40
CA ALA A 37 -0.67 -2.99 -1.86
C ALA A 37 -2.07 -2.51 -1.47
N HIS A 38 -2.25 -2.06 -0.23
CA HIS A 38 -3.54 -1.55 0.26
C HIS A 38 -4.01 -0.33 -0.55
N LEU A 39 -3.12 0.64 -0.81
CA LEU A 39 -3.45 1.84 -1.57
C LEU A 39 -3.82 1.53 -3.02
N VAL A 40 -3.09 0.61 -3.68
CA VAL A 40 -3.39 0.19 -5.06
C VAL A 40 -4.75 -0.49 -5.16
N VAL A 41 -5.08 -1.38 -4.22
CA VAL A 41 -6.39 -2.04 -4.17
C VAL A 41 -7.51 -1.01 -3.96
N ARG A 42 -7.31 -0.07 -3.04
CA ARG A 42 -8.27 0.98 -2.73
C ARG A 42 -8.51 1.94 -3.91
N GLU A 43 -7.47 2.31 -4.66
CA GLU A 43 -7.57 3.23 -5.80
C GLU A 43 -8.20 2.57 -7.03
N ARG A 44 -7.92 1.28 -7.28
CA ARG A 44 -8.39 0.61 -8.51
C ARG A 44 -9.81 0.07 -8.41
N ARG A 45 -10.23 -0.47 -7.26
CA ARG A 45 -11.59 -1.01 -7.04
C ARG A 45 -11.92 -1.09 -5.54
N PRO A 46 -12.50 -0.04 -4.94
CA PRO A 46 -12.92 -0.10 -3.54
C PRO A 46 -13.95 -1.23 -3.29
N ASP A 47 -14.74 -1.58 -4.30
CA ASP A 47 -15.76 -2.65 -4.31
C ASP A 47 -15.16 -4.07 -4.30
N ALA A 48 -13.98 -4.29 -4.87
CA ALA A 48 -13.36 -5.61 -5.01
C ALA A 48 -12.40 -5.98 -3.86
N ALA A 49 -12.11 -5.04 -2.95
CA ALA A 49 -11.16 -5.22 -1.85
C ALA A 49 -11.56 -6.34 -0.86
N ALA A 50 -12.83 -6.73 -0.81
CA ALA A 50 -13.31 -7.83 0.04
C ALA A 50 -12.76 -9.21 -0.36
N GLY A 51 -12.36 -9.43 -1.61
CA GLY A 51 -11.90 -10.73 -2.11
C GLY A 51 -10.39 -10.99 -2.01
N LEU A 52 -9.56 -9.94 -1.94
CA LEU A 52 -8.09 -10.05 -2.01
C LEU A 52 -7.39 -9.98 -0.64
N LEU A 53 -8.11 -9.58 0.42
CA LEU A 53 -7.55 -9.49 1.78
C LEU A 53 -7.38 -10.86 2.48
N VAL A 54 -7.92 -11.95 1.93
CA VAL A 54 -7.95 -13.27 2.60
C VAL A 54 -6.65 -14.09 2.47
N PRO A 55 -5.90 -14.13 1.35
CA PRO A 55 -4.70 -14.97 1.30
C PRO A 55 -3.38 -14.29 1.69
N MET A 56 -3.32 -12.94 1.83
CA MET A 56 -2.05 -12.27 2.19
C MET A 56 -1.81 -12.21 3.70
N LEU A 57 -2.88 -12.34 4.51
CA LEU A 57 -2.79 -12.36 5.98
C LEU A 57 -2.85 -13.79 6.58
N ALA A 58 -2.57 -14.83 5.78
CA ALA A 58 -2.52 -16.22 6.25
C ALA A 58 -1.11 -16.69 6.68
N GLY A 59 -0.16 -15.76 6.82
CA GLY A 59 1.25 -16.07 7.09
C GLY A 59 1.84 -15.58 8.42
N TYR A 60 1.03 -15.00 9.32
CA TYR A 60 1.48 -14.59 10.66
C TYR A 60 0.45 -14.95 11.74
N GLY A 61 0.14 -16.24 11.81
CA GLY A 61 -0.37 -16.89 13.00
C GLY A 61 0.39 -18.21 13.09
N GLU A 62 1.04 -18.44 14.23
CA GLU A 62 2.00 -19.51 14.60
C GLU A 62 3.48 -19.23 14.29
#